data_AF-A0AAD4R2G9-F1
#
_entry.id   AF-A0AAD4R2G9-F1
#
_cell.length_a   1.000
_cell.length_b   1.000
_cell.length_c   1.000
_cell.angle_alpha   90.00
_cell.angle_beta   90.00
_cell.angle_gamma   90.00
#
_symmetry.space_group_name_H-M   'P 1'
#
loop_
_entity.id
_entity.type
_entity.pdbx_description
1 polymer ?
#
loop_
_entity_poly.entity_id
_entity_poly.type
_entity_poly.pdbx_seq_one_letter_code
_entity_poly.pdbx_strand_id
1 'polypeptide(L)'
;MLEYMYSGVVKNEVMEELAPNLLPLADKYIVISLKEMCEIFLASKLTTANVLEAAMFADRYSAAKLKKACINRFAIDGRAILQSREWEDLKIKDKDFANELLELMINDQPNFGDM
;
A
#
# COMPACT_ATOMS: atom_id res chain seq x y z
N MET A 1 -17.10 -8.40 7.17
CA MET A 1 -16.60 -9.65 6.53
C MET A 1 -17.73 -10.63 6.23
N LEU A 2 -18.58 -10.99 7.20
CA LEU A 2 -19.75 -11.85 6.96
C LEU A 2 -20.73 -11.26 5.92
N GLU A 3 -20.97 -9.95 5.97
CA GLU A 3 -21.80 -9.28 4.95
C GLU A 3 -21.25 -9.47 3.53
N TYR A 4 -19.93 -9.36 3.31
CA TYR A 4 -19.31 -9.60 2.01
C TYR A 4 -19.48 -11.06 1.53
N MET A 5 -19.35 -12.04 2.45
CA MET A 5 -19.56 -13.45 2.10
C MET A 5 -21.01 -13.73 1.67
N TYR A 6 -21.97 -12.97 2.18
CA TYR A 6 -23.40 -13.16 1.87
C TYR A 6 -23.94 -12.23 0.78
N SER A 7 -23.38 -11.04 0.59
CA SER A 7 -23.87 -10.03 -0.35
C SER A 7 -23.00 -9.88 -1.61
N GLY A 8 -21.72 -10.26 -1.54
CA GLY A 8 -20.74 -9.99 -2.60
C GLY A 8 -20.38 -8.51 -2.78
N VAL A 9 -20.94 -7.60 -1.97
CA VAL A 9 -20.78 -6.14 -2.13
C VAL A 9 -20.43 -5.51 -0.78
N VAL A 10 -19.32 -4.78 -0.71
CA VAL A 10 -19.00 -3.88 0.41
C VAL A 10 -19.32 -2.46 -0.03
N LYS A 11 -20.10 -1.72 0.76
CA LYS A 11 -20.35 -0.29 0.52
C LYS A 11 -19.05 0.49 0.68
N ASN A 12 -18.79 1.47 -0.19
CA ASN A 12 -17.54 2.26 -0.18
C ASN A 12 -17.29 3.00 1.15
N GLU A 13 -18.35 3.49 1.81
CA GLU A 13 -18.30 4.15 3.13
C GLU A 13 -17.80 3.20 4.23
N VAL A 14 -18.27 1.96 4.19
CA VAL A 14 -17.89 0.88 5.10
C VAL A 14 -16.46 0.42 4.81
N MET A 15 -16.05 0.44 3.54
CA MET A 15 -14.68 0.18 3.13
C MET A 15 -13.68 1.20 3.66
N GLU A 16 -14.07 2.45 3.89
CA GLU A 16 -13.15 3.49 4.37
C GLU A 16 -12.68 3.24 5.80
N GLU A 17 -13.58 2.79 6.68
CA GLU A 17 -13.24 2.41 8.06
C GLU A 17 -12.74 0.97 8.18
N LEU A 18 -13.25 0.06 7.34
CA LEU A 18 -12.92 -1.35 7.45
C LEU A 18 -11.76 -1.79 6.57
N ALA A 19 -11.36 -1.10 5.50
CA ALA A 19 -10.24 -1.54 4.65
C ALA A 19 -8.95 -1.86 5.43
N PRO A 20 -8.47 -1.03 6.39
CA PRO A 20 -7.30 -1.37 7.19
C PRO A 20 -7.55 -2.51 8.19
N ASN A 21 -8.81 -2.81 8.55
CA ASN A 21 -9.15 -3.95 9.40
C ASN A 21 -9.49 -5.22 8.59
N LEU A 22 -9.86 -5.06 7.33
CA LEU A 22 -10.35 -6.10 6.44
C LEU A 22 -9.23 -6.68 5.59
N LEU A 23 -8.22 -5.90 5.23
CA LEU A 23 -7.04 -6.40 4.53
C LEU A 23 -6.27 -7.48 5.32
N PRO A 24 -6.03 -7.35 6.65
CA PRO A 24 -5.47 -8.42 7.48
C PRO A 24 -6.34 -9.69 7.50
N LEU A 25 -7.66 -9.50 7.50
CA LEU A 25 -8.61 -10.61 7.49
C LEU A 25 -8.62 -11.27 6.10
N ALA A 26 -8.65 -10.50 5.02
CA ALA A 26 -8.62 -11.02 3.66
C ALA A 26 -7.34 -11.81 3.39
N ASP A 27 -6.20 -11.34 3.92
CA ASP A 27 -4.93 -12.05 3.88
C ASP A 27 -4.98 -13.34 4.70
N LYS A 28 -5.47 -13.27 5.95
CA LYS A 28 -5.62 -14.45 6.83
C LYS A 28 -6.53 -15.54 6.25
N TYR A 29 -7.62 -15.15 5.57
CA TYR A 29 -8.59 -16.07 4.98
C TYR A 29 -8.32 -16.34 3.50
N ILE A 30 -7.21 -15.82 2.93
CA ILE A 30 -6.78 -16.01 1.53
C ILE A 30 -7.90 -15.67 0.54
N VAL A 31 -8.67 -14.62 0.84
CA VAL A 31 -9.75 -14.15 -0.05
C VAL A 31 -9.17 -13.11 -0.99
N ILE A 32 -8.57 -13.60 -2.09
CA ILE A 32 -7.82 -12.78 -3.05
C ILE A 32 -8.70 -11.65 -3.63
N SER A 33 -9.95 -11.94 -3.99
CA SER A 33 -10.88 -10.94 -4.54
C SER A 33 -11.16 -9.78 -3.58
N LEU A 34 -11.30 -10.07 -2.28
CA LEU A 34 -11.51 -9.05 -1.25
C LEU A 34 -10.24 -8.27 -0.97
N LYS A 35 -9.10 -8.97 -0.93
CA LYS A 35 -7.78 -8.37 -0.75
C LYS A 35 -7.50 -7.37 -1.86
N GLU A 36 -7.67 -7.75 -3.13
CA GLU A 36 -7.48 -6.86 -4.27
C GLU A 36 -8.42 -5.63 -4.22
N MET A 37 -9.67 -5.83 -3.82
CA MET A 37 -10.63 -4.72 -3.71
C MET A 37 -10.20 -3.72 -2.62
N CYS A 38 -9.76 -4.22 -1.46
CA CYS A 38 -9.20 -3.38 -0.40
C CYS A 38 -7.90 -2.68 -0.83
N GLU A 39 -7.04 -3.36 -1.57
CA GLU A 39 -5.80 -2.78 -2.11
C GLU A 39 -6.08 -1.61 -3.07
N ILE A 40 -7.03 -1.78 -3.99
CA ILE A 40 -7.42 -0.72 -4.94
C ILE A 40 -8.06 0.46 -4.19
N PHE A 41 -8.92 0.18 -3.21
CA PHE A 41 -9.56 1.23 -2.42
C PHE A 41 -8.53 2.03 -1.61
N LEU A 42 -7.65 1.36 -0.86
CA LEU A 42 -6.58 2.00 -0.11
C LEU A 42 -5.62 2.77 -1.02
N ALA A 43 -5.30 2.21 -2.20
CA ALA A 43 -4.49 2.89 -3.20
C ALA A 43 -5.11 4.22 -3.68
N SER A 44 -6.44 4.27 -3.84
CA SER A 44 -7.15 5.50 -4.23
C SER A 44 -7.14 6.60 -3.15
N LYS A 45 -6.90 6.22 -1.89
CA LYS A 45 -6.86 7.11 -0.73
C LYS A 45 -5.42 7.44 -0.30
N LEU A 46 -4.42 7.02 -1.08
CA LEU A 46 -3.02 7.34 -0.81
C LEU A 46 -2.77 8.85 -0.90
N THR A 47 -2.16 9.39 0.13
CA THR A 47 -1.68 10.77 0.27
C THR A 47 -0.21 10.75 0.66
N THR A 48 0.51 11.85 0.44
CA THR A 48 1.94 11.95 0.77
C THR A 48 2.25 11.72 2.26
N ALA A 49 1.30 12.00 3.15
CA ALA A 49 1.45 11.75 4.58
C ALA A 49 1.21 10.28 4.96
N ASN A 50 0.25 9.61 4.31
CA ASN A 50 -0.12 8.23 4.66
C ASN A 50 0.64 7.16 3.85
N VAL A 51 1.35 7.53 2.78
CA VAL A 51 1.99 6.58 1.86
C VAL A 51 3.02 5.69 2.56
N LEU A 52 3.72 6.20 3.58
CA LEU A 52 4.71 5.43 4.32
C LEU A 52 4.06 4.42 5.27
N GLU A 53 3.02 4.84 5.98
CA GLU A 53 2.24 3.92 6.82
C GLU A 53 1.55 2.85 5.97
N ALA A 54 0.98 3.24 4.83
CA ALA A 54 0.36 2.34 3.88
C ALA A 54 1.37 1.37 3.25
N ALA A 55 2.61 1.81 2.98
CA ALA A 55 3.67 0.94 2.47
C ALA A 55 4.07 -0.13 3.50
N MET A 56 4.30 0.26 4.76
CA MET A 56 4.54 -0.70 5.85
C MET A 56 3.37 -1.66 6.04
N PHE A 57 2.15 -1.14 5.93
CA PHE A 57 0.93 -1.93 6.02
C PHE A 57 0.84 -2.93 4.86
N ALA A 58 1.17 -2.50 3.64
CA ALA A 58 1.17 -3.36 2.47
C ALA A 58 2.21 -4.48 2.58
N ASP A 59 3.39 -4.17 3.11
CA ASP A 59 4.46 -5.15 3.33
C ASP A 59 4.03 -6.21 4.35
N ARG A 60 3.48 -5.76 5.49
CA ARG A 60 3.03 -6.63 6.57
C ARG A 60 1.96 -7.65 6.16
N TYR A 61 1.07 -7.28 5.25
CA TYR A 61 -0.04 -8.12 4.79
C TYR A 61 0.15 -8.61 3.34
N SER A 62 1.39 -8.55 2.84
CA SER A 62 1.77 -9.03 1.51
C SER A 62 0.84 -8.52 0.39
N ALA A 63 0.45 -7.25 0.46
CA ALA A 63 -0.50 -6.61 -0.45
C ALA A 63 0.22 -5.98 -1.65
N ALA A 64 0.41 -6.76 -2.71
CA ALA A 64 1.27 -6.42 -3.83
C ALA A 64 0.78 -5.20 -4.65
N LYS A 65 -0.52 -5.06 -4.92
CA LYS A 65 -1.03 -3.91 -5.70
C LYS A 65 -0.97 -2.62 -4.88
N LEU A 66 -1.24 -2.71 -3.57
CA LEU A 66 -1.09 -1.57 -2.67
C LEU A 66 0.38 -1.14 -2.56
N LYS A 67 1.33 -2.09 -2.41
CA LYS A 67 2.78 -1.80 -2.39
C LYS A 67 3.21 -1.11 -3.68
N LYS A 68 2.77 -1.60 -4.85
CA LYS A 68 3.05 -0.97 -6.15
C LYS A 68 2.48 0.44 -6.27
N ALA A 69 1.24 0.67 -5.80
CA ALA A 69 0.64 1.99 -5.77
C ALA A 69 1.40 2.95 -4.85
N CYS A 70 1.86 2.47 -3.69
CA CYS A 70 2.70 3.24 -2.79
C CYS A 70 4.01 3.62 -3.46
N ILE A 71 4.71 2.69 -4.11
CA ILE A 71 5.98 2.95 -4.83
C ILE A 71 5.79 3.98 -5.94
N ASN A 72 4.72 3.88 -6.73
CA ASN A 72 4.44 4.85 -7.79
C ASN A 72 4.18 6.25 -7.20
N ARG A 73 3.38 6.34 -6.14
CA ARG A 73 3.16 7.61 -5.44
C ARG A 73 4.46 8.16 -4.84
N PHE A 74 5.28 7.27 -4.28
CA PHE A 74 6.59 7.58 -3.77
C PHE A 74 7.50 8.09 -4.89
N ALA A 75 7.45 7.53 -6.10
CA ALA A 75 8.23 8.01 -7.25
C ALA A 75 7.83 9.43 -7.69
N ILE A 76 6.53 9.76 -7.62
CA ILE A 76 6.00 11.09 -7.98
C ILE A 76 6.35 12.13 -6.92
N ASP A 77 6.05 11.84 -5.65
CA ASP A 77 6.18 12.79 -4.54
C ASP A 77 7.43 12.55 -3.67
N GLY A 78 8.38 11.75 -4.16
CA GLY A 78 9.48 11.21 -3.38
C GLY A 78 10.33 12.27 -2.71
N ARG A 79 10.58 13.40 -3.37
CA ARG A 79 11.32 14.51 -2.75
C ARG A 79 10.62 15.06 -1.50
N ALA A 80 9.30 15.22 -1.55
CA ALA A 80 8.52 15.73 -0.42
C ALA A 80 8.50 14.70 0.72
N ILE A 81 8.38 13.42 0.38
CA ILE A 81 8.30 12.36 1.38
C ILE A 81 9.67 12.08 2.01
N LEU A 82 10.76 12.11 1.24
CA LEU A 82 12.13 11.97 1.74
C LEU A 82 12.55 13.12 2.68
N GLN A 83 11.91 14.28 2.57
CA GLN A 83 12.10 15.44 3.45
C GLN A 83 11.15 15.46 4.65
N SER A 84 10.21 14.52 4.72
CA SER A 84 9.20 14.46 5.75
C SER A 84 9.72 13.76 7.01
N ARG A 85 9.14 14.07 8.17
CA ARG A 85 9.54 13.45 9.45
C ARG A 85 9.20 11.97 9.50
N GLU A 86 8.11 11.61 8.82
CA GLU A 86 7.62 10.25 8.70
C GLU A 86 8.65 9.34 8.03
N TRP A 87 9.45 9.87 7.09
CA TRP A 87 10.56 9.14 6.49
C TRP A 87 11.75 8.96 7.43
N GLU A 88 12.06 9.98 8.24
CA GLU A 88 13.09 9.85 9.29
C GLU A 88 12.68 8.81 10.34
N ASP A 89 11.42 8.82 10.76
CA ASP A 89 10.86 7.83 11.69
C ASP A 89 10.88 6.42 11.08
N LEU A 90 10.58 6.29 9.78
CA LEU A 90 10.69 5.02 9.07
C LEU A 90 12.13 4.48 9.07
N LYS A 91 13.13 5.33 8.80
CA LYS A 91 14.55 4.93 8.87
C LYS A 91 14.97 4.48 10.26
N ILE A 92 14.35 4.99 11.31
CA ILE A 92 14.67 4.56 12.68
C ILE A 92 14.00 3.22 12.98
N LYS A 93 12.76 3.06 12.53
CA LYS A 93 11.92 1.89 12.81
C LYS A 93 12.32 0.66 12.02
N ASP A 94 12.59 0.82 10.72
CA ASP A 94 12.94 -0.27 9.81
C ASP A 94 13.81 0.23 8.64
N LYS A 95 15.13 0.05 8.78
CA LYS A 95 16.13 0.48 7.79
C LYS A 95 16.12 -0.39 6.55
N ASP A 96 15.85 -1.68 6.72
CA ASP A 96 15.87 -2.64 5.62
C ASP A 96 14.69 -2.38 4.70
N PHE A 97 13.50 -2.11 5.26
CA PHE A 97 12.33 -1.72 4.49
C PHE A 97 12.51 -0.37 3.78
N ALA A 98 13.12 0.63 4.43
CA ALA A 98 13.41 1.91 3.79
C ALA A 98 14.38 1.76 2.61
N ASN A 99 15.42 0.92 2.74
CA ASN A 99 16.32 0.62 1.64
C ASN A 99 15.62 -0.14 0.51
N GLU A 100 14.78 -1.13 0.83
CA GLU A 100 13.98 -1.85 -0.17
C GLU A 100 13.09 -0.87 -0.96
N LEU A 101 12.40 0.05 -0.28
CA LEU A 101 11.60 1.07 -0.95
C LEU A 101 12.43 1.94 -1.89
N LEU A 102 13.62 2.39 -1.45
CA LEU A 102 14.54 3.17 -2.28
C LEU A 102 15.04 2.39 -3.50
N GLU A 103 15.42 1.13 -3.32
CA GLU A 103 15.84 0.24 -4.40
C GLU A 103 14.71 0.02 -5.41
N LEU A 104 13.48 -0.14 -4.94
CA LEU A 104 12.30 -0.26 -5.78
C LEU A 104 12.04 1.03 -6.58
N MET A 105 12.29 2.23 -6.04
CA MET A 105 12.18 3.47 -6.83
C MET A 105 13.17 3.53 -7.99
N ILE A 106 14.38 3.00 -7.77
CA ILE A 106 15.45 3.00 -8.76
C ILE A 106 15.16 1.95 -9.83
N ASN A 107 14.61 0.79 -9.44
CA ASN A 107 14.28 -0.31 -10.35
C ASN A 107 12.96 -0.12 -11.12
N ASP A 108 12.00 0.67 -10.61
CA ASP A 108 10.76 1.02 -11.32
C ASP A 108 10.96 2.19 -12.31
N GLN A 109 12.20 2.66 -12.52
CA GLN A 109 12.49 3.47 -13.70
C GLN A 109 12.06 2.66 -14.93
N PRO A 110 11.20 3.22 -15.81
CA PRO A 110 10.81 2.50 -17.01
C PRO A 110 12.08 2.18 -17.77
N ASN A 111 12.30 0.90 -17.99
CA ASN A 111 13.32 0.38 -18.87
C ASN A 111 13.07 1.03 -20.25
N PHE A 112 13.74 2.15 -20.53
CA PHE A 112 13.86 2.73 -21.87
C PHE A 112 14.77 1.78 -22.67
N GLY A 113 14.24 0.60 -22.96
CA GLY A 113 15.06 -0.54 -23.33
C GLY A 113 14.27 -1.74 -23.79
N ASP A 114 13.06 -1.55 -24.30
CA ASP A 114 12.43 -2.53 -25.19
C ASP A 114 11.73 -1.76 -26.32
N MET A 115 12.52 -1.62 -27.39
CA MET A 115 12.25 -1.37 -28.81
C MET A 115 10.81 -1.21 -29.30
#